data_AF-A0A379DH62-F1
#
_entry.id   AF-A0A379DH62-F1
#
_cell.length_a   1.000
_cell.length_b   1.000
_cell.length_c   1.000
_cell.angle_alpha   90.00
_cell.angle_beta   90.00
_cell.angle_gamma   90.00
#
_symmetry.space_group_name_H-M   'P 1'
#
loop_
_entity.id
_entity.type
_entity.pdbx_description
1 polymer ?
#
loop_
_entity_poly.entity_id
_entity_poly.type
_entity_poly.pdbx_seq_one_letter_code
_entity_poly.pdbx_strand_id
1 'polypeptide(L)'
;MRRALALLLPALLLLLAGCGVRSHSVLSRSYHAFNTRYNYLTNAEEAFNRTYRSALLSPSMQTDTLLPPLDVAAHVAYNAFVQHQPLSTFSQTVQKCRMAIEKHSLLSNDREHNPAMGRIYLLLASSYFYEGRLPDAEALFLYLENLYIRDEPIKATVHCWLIRCRLLYGHIEEAARLMEDNRSSLSNNAPEWLYLLTEAELQLAAGNDAEALNHIRSLARYAPGVELKARAYLLAGLLNYRLGKEMQETNKNLRKAVNLPIALADEVTAHLLLAGQNKKSEETIKRMFMKPRYANARPRLAYTLGQIYSEQRRYNEAEETFLSGIDSSTENQRVYVRKNLLGAANLCECRNSYDAASGYYRRWLETEPPQDTLYNRLLVRYAAIHDLLLNSAVIEREDSLLQVASMPPEEREHIIDNRIKAHRKQLLDEGSFDSREQNVRKAVENSYQDFPSDSAESFYFYNPQLVAAGRQLFERQWGYRLPEDHWQRKNKTVQKGGTIEQRETGNFTKAQTDPLHRDYHLAELPLTAEQKRAAQKRILKSLETMATIYRDSLQRPDLAARTEQECTRRQADFSKQSQLMK
;
A
#
# COMPACT_ATOMS: atom_id res chain seq x y z
N MET A 1 29.01 -49.69 -65.91
CA MET A 1 28.73 -48.64 -64.91
C MET A 1 27.58 -47.70 -65.28
N ARG A 2 27.53 -47.10 -66.49
CA ARG A 2 26.43 -46.18 -66.87
C ARG A 2 25.01 -46.77 -66.84
N ARG A 3 24.84 -48.07 -67.16
CA ARG A 3 23.52 -48.76 -67.10
C ARG A 3 23.05 -49.08 -65.67
N ALA A 4 23.96 -49.29 -64.72
CA ALA A 4 23.62 -49.51 -63.31
C ALA A 4 23.20 -48.20 -62.62
N LEU A 5 23.85 -47.09 -62.96
CA LEU A 5 23.49 -45.75 -62.48
C LEU A 5 22.12 -45.29 -63.02
N ALA A 6 21.80 -45.66 -64.27
CA ALA A 6 20.52 -45.34 -64.91
C ALA A 6 19.31 -46.11 -64.34
N LEU A 7 19.54 -47.24 -63.65
CA LEU A 7 18.50 -47.99 -62.93
C LEU A 7 18.41 -47.60 -61.45
N LEU A 8 19.51 -47.14 -60.85
CA LEU A 8 19.53 -46.66 -59.46
C LEU A 8 18.78 -45.34 -59.26
N LEU A 9 18.85 -44.42 -60.23
CA LEU A 9 18.17 -43.12 -60.15
C LEU A 9 16.63 -43.23 -60.15
N PRO A 10 15.97 -44.00 -61.03
CA PRO A 10 14.53 -44.22 -60.97
C PRO A 10 14.12 -45.08 -59.76
N ALA A 11 14.95 -46.02 -59.31
CA ALA A 11 14.69 -46.78 -58.08
C ALA A 11 14.75 -45.89 -56.82
N LEU A 12 15.68 -44.94 -56.77
CA LEU A 12 15.77 -43.91 -55.73
C LEU A 12 14.56 -42.95 -55.80
N LEU A 13 14.13 -42.55 -57.00
CA LEU A 13 12.93 -41.74 -57.20
C LEU A 13 11.64 -42.47 -56.82
N LEU A 14 11.55 -43.79 -57.05
CA LEU A 14 10.42 -44.63 -56.60
C LEU A 14 10.41 -44.82 -55.07
N LEU A 15 11.59 -44.93 -54.43
CA LEU A 15 11.72 -44.90 -52.96
C LEU A 15 11.30 -43.55 -52.37
N LEU A 16 11.54 -42.44 -53.07
CA LEU A 16 11.11 -41.10 -52.67
C LEU A 16 9.62 -40.86 -52.95
N ALA A 17 9.04 -41.48 -53.98
CA ALA A 17 7.62 -41.36 -54.35
C ALA A 17 6.66 -42.13 -53.41
N GLY A 18 7.15 -43.13 -52.68
CA GLY A 18 6.39 -43.88 -51.66
C GLY A 18 6.33 -43.22 -50.27
N CYS A 19 7.08 -42.14 -50.05
CA CYS A 19 7.13 -41.43 -48.78
C CYS A 19 5.94 -40.47 -48.66
N GLY A 20 4.74 -41.01 -48.43
CA GLY A 20 3.62 -40.19 -47.98
C GLY A 20 3.99 -39.43 -46.71
N VAL A 21 3.70 -38.13 -46.66
CA VAL A 21 4.03 -37.20 -45.54
C VAL A 21 3.37 -37.62 -44.21
N ARG A 22 2.42 -38.56 -44.23
CA ARG A 22 1.81 -39.17 -43.03
C ARG A 22 1.88 -40.70 -43.03
N SER A 23 2.77 -41.30 -43.82
CA SER A 23 2.95 -42.75 -43.81
C SER A 23 3.50 -43.21 -42.46
N HIS A 24 2.99 -44.31 -41.91
CA HIS A 24 3.49 -44.87 -40.65
C HIS A 24 4.84 -45.60 -40.79
N SER A 25 5.60 -45.34 -41.85
CA SER A 25 6.91 -45.94 -42.10
C SER A 25 7.95 -45.50 -41.05
N VAL A 26 8.98 -46.33 -40.81
CA VAL A 26 10.05 -46.01 -39.83
C VAL A 26 10.73 -44.68 -40.16
N LEU A 27 11.05 -44.45 -41.44
CA LEU A 27 11.69 -43.21 -41.91
C LEU A 27 10.82 -41.97 -41.68
N SER A 28 9.52 -42.06 -41.99
CA SER A 28 8.58 -40.96 -41.72
C SER A 28 8.46 -40.69 -40.22
N ARG A 29 8.26 -41.73 -39.39
CA ARG A 29 8.21 -41.59 -37.92
C ARG A 29 9.47 -40.93 -37.36
N SER A 30 10.65 -41.32 -37.83
CA SER A 30 11.92 -40.71 -37.44
C SER A 30 12.01 -39.23 -37.86
N TYR A 31 11.57 -38.88 -39.07
CA TYR A 31 11.53 -37.50 -39.54
C TYR A 31 10.60 -36.62 -38.69
N HIS A 32 9.38 -37.08 -38.41
CA HIS A 32 8.44 -36.32 -37.57
C HIS A 32 8.95 -36.21 -36.13
N ALA A 33 9.49 -37.28 -35.55
CA ALA A 33 10.06 -37.26 -34.21
C ALA A 33 11.24 -36.28 -34.11
N PHE A 34 12.16 -36.30 -35.08
CA PHE A 34 13.32 -35.40 -35.11
C PHE A 34 12.88 -33.93 -35.20
N ASN A 35 12.03 -33.59 -36.18
CA ASN A 35 11.56 -32.22 -36.34
C ASN A 35 10.72 -31.73 -35.16
N THR A 36 9.87 -32.59 -34.59
CA THR A 36 9.09 -32.23 -33.41
C THR A 36 10.00 -31.92 -32.24
N ARG A 37 11.02 -32.76 -31.99
CA ARG A 37 11.93 -32.59 -30.87
C ARG A 37 12.83 -31.36 -31.01
N TYR A 38 13.50 -31.20 -32.15
CA TYR A 38 14.58 -30.22 -32.30
C TYR A 38 14.15 -28.87 -32.87
N ASN A 39 12.94 -28.78 -33.45
CA ASN A 39 12.39 -27.52 -33.94
C ASN A 39 11.22 -27.05 -33.07
N TYR A 40 10.15 -27.83 -32.97
CA TYR A 40 8.94 -27.32 -32.33
C TYR A 40 9.02 -27.34 -30.80
N LEU A 41 9.43 -28.48 -30.22
CA LEU A 41 9.47 -28.68 -28.78
C LEU A 41 10.50 -27.75 -28.12
N THR A 42 11.73 -27.73 -28.62
CA THR A 42 12.79 -26.84 -28.12
C THR A 42 12.38 -25.37 -28.16
N ASN A 43 11.84 -24.89 -29.29
CA ASN A 43 11.38 -23.51 -29.42
C ASN A 43 10.18 -23.20 -28.51
N ALA A 44 9.26 -24.16 -28.33
CA ALA A 44 8.12 -24.00 -27.43
C ALA A 44 8.56 -23.95 -25.96
N GLU A 45 9.50 -24.83 -25.55
CA GLU A 45 10.05 -24.85 -24.19
C GLU A 45 10.83 -23.57 -23.88
N GLU A 46 11.63 -23.08 -24.82
CA GLU A 46 12.36 -21.82 -24.64
C GLU A 46 11.41 -20.64 -24.47
N ALA A 47 10.40 -20.53 -25.35
CA ALA A 47 9.38 -19.49 -25.26
C ALA A 47 8.60 -19.57 -23.93
N PHE A 48 8.17 -20.78 -23.55
CA PHE A 48 7.45 -21.02 -22.30
C PHE A 48 8.26 -20.64 -21.08
N ASN A 49 9.50 -21.13 -20.99
CA ASN A 49 10.38 -20.86 -19.85
C ASN A 49 10.70 -19.37 -19.73
N ARG A 50 10.92 -18.67 -20.85
CA ARG A 50 11.13 -17.22 -20.86
C ARG A 50 9.91 -16.50 -20.31
N THR A 51 8.71 -16.82 -20.81
CA THR A 51 7.47 -16.20 -20.36
C THR A 51 7.19 -16.52 -18.88
N TYR A 52 7.30 -17.77 -18.46
CA TYR A 52 7.05 -18.18 -17.07
C TYR A 52 8.00 -17.49 -16.08
N ARG A 53 9.31 -17.44 -16.38
CA ARG A 53 10.28 -16.70 -15.54
C ARG A 53 9.95 -15.22 -15.45
N SER A 54 9.54 -14.59 -16.55
CA SER A 54 9.12 -13.19 -16.53
C SER A 54 7.85 -12.98 -15.69
N ALA A 55 6.90 -13.92 -15.72
CA ALA A 55 5.68 -13.86 -14.94
C ALA A 55 5.96 -13.97 -13.43
N LEU A 56 6.94 -14.77 -13.01
CA LEU A 56 7.37 -14.86 -11.60
C LEU A 56 8.00 -13.57 -11.04
N LEU A 57 8.44 -12.67 -11.91
CA LEU A 57 8.97 -11.35 -11.53
C LEU A 57 7.89 -10.26 -11.52
N SER A 58 6.67 -10.59 -11.94
CA SER A 58 5.55 -9.65 -11.92
C SER A 58 5.17 -9.31 -10.47
N PRO A 59 4.77 -8.06 -10.18
CA PRO A 59 4.38 -7.69 -8.82
C PRO A 59 3.23 -8.58 -8.33
N SER A 60 3.42 -9.26 -7.19
CA SER A 60 2.31 -9.92 -6.52
C SER A 60 1.42 -8.86 -5.87
N MET A 61 0.11 -9.12 -5.78
CA MET A 61 -0.78 -8.36 -4.91
C MET A 61 -0.36 -8.63 -3.45
N GLN A 62 0.62 -7.88 -2.95
CA GLN A 62 1.03 -7.99 -1.57
C GLN A 62 0.06 -7.22 -0.70
N THR A 63 -0.69 -7.95 0.12
CA THR A 63 -1.27 -7.41 1.33
C THR A 63 -0.30 -7.70 2.47
N ASP A 64 -0.18 -6.78 3.43
CA ASP A 64 0.80 -6.88 4.52
C ASP A 64 0.55 -8.04 5.50
N THR A 65 -0.55 -8.76 5.31
CA THR A 65 -1.04 -9.82 6.17
C THR A 65 -1.02 -11.21 5.51
N LEU A 66 -0.90 -11.30 4.18
CA LEU A 66 -0.95 -12.57 3.44
C LEU A 66 0.44 -13.01 2.96
N LEU A 67 0.71 -14.32 3.05
CA LEU A 67 1.87 -14.91 2.40
C LEU A 67 1.67 -14.76 0.88
N PRO A 68 2.63 -14.20 0.12
CA PRO A 68 2.44 -14.10 -1.33
C PRO A 68 2.39 -15.52 -1.94
N PRO A 69 1.68 -15.73 -3.07
CA PRO A 69 1.48 -17.06 -3.64
C PRO A 69 2.81 -17.71 -4.06
N LEU A 70 2.98 -19.02 -3.91
CA LEU A 70 4.23 -19.69 -4.32
C LEU A 70 4.46 -19.62 -5.83
N ASP A 71 3.40 -19.73 -6.64
CA ASP A 71 3.43 -19.44 -8.07
C ASP A 71 2.55 -18.21 -8.40
N VAL A 72 3.20 -17.07 -8.65
CA VAL A 72 2.48 -15.83 -9.02
C VAL A 72 1.75 -15.97 -10.34
N ALA A 73 2.33 -16.70 -11.30
CA ALA A 73 1.76 -16.81 -12.64
C ALA A 73 0.41 -17.54 -12.57
N ALA A 74 0.32 -18.60 -11.77
CA ALA A 74 -0.93 -19.32 -11.52
C ALA A 74 -2.00 -18.42 -10.88
N HIS A 75 -1.62 -17.62 -9.87
CA HIS A 75 -2.56 -16.72 -9.20
C HIS A 75 -3.06 -15.58 -10.11
N VAL A 76 -2.18 -14.98 -10.92
CA VAL A 76 -2.55 -13.98 -11.92
C VAL A 76 -3.48 -14.58 -12.97
N ALA A 77 -3.19 -15.78 -13.44
CA ALA A 77 -4.04 -16.51 -14.39
C ALA A 77 -5.45 -16.76 -13.83
N TYR A 78 -5.55 -17.17 -12.57
CA TYR A 78 -6.85 -17.37 -11.90
C TYR A 78 -7.63 -16.06 -11.75
N ASN A 79 -6.98 -14.98 -11.33
CA ASN A 79 -7.65 -13.67 -11.23
C ASN A 79 -8.19 -13.20 -12.58
N ALA A 80 -7.41 -13.39 -13.66
CA ALA A 80 -7.83 -13.07 -15.01
C ALA A 80 -9.03 -13.93 -15.45
N PHE A 81 -9.03 -15.23 -15.12
CA PHE A 81 -10.17 -16.13 -15.35
C PHE A 81 -11.45 -15.64 -14.66
N VAL A 82 -11.38 -15.33 -13.36
CA VAL A 82 -12.53 -14.85 -12.57
C VAL A 82 -13.05 -13.51 -13.08
N GLN A 83 -12.17 -12.64 -13.57
CA GLN A 83 -12.53 -11.34 -14.13
C GLN A 83 -12.94 -11.40 -15.61
N HIS A 84 -12.97 -12.59 -16.22
CA HIS A 84 -13.21 -12.79 -17.65
C HIS A 84 -12.28 -11.94 -18.55
N GLN A 85 -11.03 -11.75 -18.12
CA GLN A 85 -9.99 -11.04 -18.86
C GLN A 85 -9.05 -12.05 -19.52
N PRO A 86 -9.08 -12.20 -20.86
CA PRO A 86 -8.23 -13.18 -21.52
C PRO A 86 -6.76 -12.75 -21.47
N LEU A 87 -5.87 -13.66 -21.05
CA LEU A 87 -4.43 -13.50 -21.18
C LEU A 87 -3.95 -14.21 -22.45
N SER A 88 -2.92 -13.67 -23.10
CA SER A 88 -2.28 -14.26 -24.28
C SER A 88 -0.75 -14.26 -24.16
N THR A 89 -0.25 -14.30 -22.92
CA THR A 89 1.18 -14.17 -22.58
C THR A 89 2.02 -15.36 -23.09
N PHE A 90 1.39 -16.52 -23.33
CA PHE A 90 2.04 -17.74 -23.83
C PHE A 90 1.75 -18.02 -25.31
N SER A 91 1.21 -17.04 -26.05
CA SER A 91 0.84 -17.16 -27.47
C SER A 91 1.92 -17.79 -28.37
N GLN A 92 3.19 -17.44 -28.19
CA GLN A 92 4.30 -18.04 -28.95
C GLN A 92 4.43 -19.54 -28.67
N THR A 93 4.36 -19.96 -27.42
CA THR A 93 4.39 -21.38 -27.03
C THR A 93 3.18 -22.12 -27.62
N VAL A 94 2.00 -21.54 -27.46
CA VAL A 94 0.73 -22.10 -27.97
C VAL A 94 0.81 -22.29 -29.49
N GLN A 95 1.29 -21.29 -30.24
CA GLN A 95 1.45 -21.36 -31.68
C GLN A 95 2.41 -22.49 -32.08
N LYS A 96 3.58 -22.59 -31.43
CA LYS A 96 4.56 -23.64 -31.74
C LYS A 96 4.04 -25.03 -31.42
N CYS A 97 3.34 -25.20 -30.31
CA CYS A 97 2.72 -26.48 -29.95
C CYS A 97 1.63 -26.89 -30.94
N ARG A 98 0.73 -25.96 -31.31
CA ARG A 98 -0.32 -26.22 -32.30
C ARG A 98 0.26 -26.61 -33.67
N MET A 99 1.27 -25.89 -34.14
CA MET A 99 1.95 -26.24 -35.39
C MET A 99 2.62 -27.62 -35.33
N ALA A 100 3.19 -27.99 -34.18
CA ALA A 100 3.78 -29.31 -33.98
C ALA A 100 2.72 -30.40 -34.10
N ILE A 101 1.60 -30.25 -33.38
CA ILE A 101 0.47 -31.19 -33.39
C ILE A 101 -0.06 -31.34 -34.82
N GLU A 102 -0.38 -30.23 -35.49
CA GLU A 102 -0.96 -30.22 -36.84
C GLU A 102 -0.07 -30.92 -37.89
N LYS A 103 1.25 -30.68 -37.83
CA LYS A 103 2.20 -31.13 -38.85
C LYS A 103 2.87 -32.46 -38.55
N HIS A 104 2.95 -32.86 -37.28
CA HIS A 104 3.79 -33.98 -36.86
C HIS A 104 3.11 -34.97 -35.91
N SER A 105 1.85 -34.78 -35.53
CA SER A 105 1.08 -35.82 -34.81
C SER A 105 0.94 -37.04 -35.71
N LEU A 106 1.19 -38.21 -35.14
CA LEU A 106 1.06 -39.51 -35.80
C LEU A 106 0.12 -40.41 -35.00
N LEU A 107 -0.97 -39.82 -34.50
CA LEU A 107 -2.04 -40.51 -33.78
C LEU A 107 -2.71 -41.56 -34.67
N SER A 108 -2.76 -42.80 -34.20
CA SER A 108 -3.42 -43.90 -34.88
C SER A 108 -3.86 -44.94 -33.85
N ASN A 109 -5.11 -45.39 -33.92
CA ASN A 109 -5.74 -46.30 -32.96
C ASN A 109 -5.53 -45.86 -31.51
N ASP A 110 -5.84 -44.59 -31.21
CA ASP A 110 -5.68 -43.95 -29.89
C ASP A 110 -4.27 -44.05 -29.30
N ARG A 111 -3.26 -44.21 -30.16
CA ARG A 111 -1.85 -44.23 -29.78
C ARG A 111 -1.06 -43.22 -30.58
N GLU A 112 -0.41 -42.32 -29.86
CA GLU A 112 0.53 -41.37 -30.46
C GLU A 112 1.88 -42.06 -30.72
N HIS A 113 2.36 -41.97 -31.95
CA HIS A 113 3.60 -42.62 -32.39
C HIS A 113 4.80 -41.67 -32.41
N ASN A 114 4.55 -40.36 -32.30
CA ASN A 114 5.62 -39.38 -32.17
C ASN A 114 5.98 -39.19 -30.68
N PRO A 115 7.18 -39.61 -30.24
CA PRO A 115 7.55 -39.63 -28.82
C PRO A 115 7.66 -38.24 -28.18
N ALA A 116 7.74 -37.17 -28.97
CA ALA A 116 7.80 -35.80 -28.45
C ALA A 116 6.41 -35.20 -28.19
N MET A 117 5.34 -35.82 -28.69
CA MET A 117 4.00 -35.23 -28.64
C MET A 117 3.42 -35.12 -27.24
N GLY A 118 3.71 -36.05 -26.34
CA GLY A 118 3.27 -35.96 -24.95
C GLY A 118 3.76 -34.66 -24.29
N ARG A 119 5.03 -34.31 -24.49
CA ARG A 119 5.60 -33.04 -23.99
C ARG A 119 5.02 -31.81 -24.68
N ILE A 120 4.75 -31.88 -25.99
CA ILE A 120 4.08 -30.80 -26.72
C ILE A 120 2.69 -30.51 -26.14
N TYR A 121 1.89 -31.55 -25.89
CA TYR A 121 0.56 -31.38 -25.30
C TYR A 121 0.63 -30.88 -23.86
N LEU A 122 1.57 -31.39 -23.05
CA LEU A 122 1.79 -30.88 -21.68
C LEU A 122 2.15 -29.39 -21.69
N LEU A 123 3.02 -28.94 -22.60
CA LEU A 123 3.33 -27.51 -22.78
C LEU A 123 2.12 -26.69 -23.22
N LEU A 124 1.30 -27.22 -24.12
CA LEU A 124 0.08 -26.56 -24.55
C LEU A 124 -0.92 -26.41 -23.40
N ALA A 125 -1.17 -27.48 -22.64
CA ALA A 125 -2.09 -27.50 -21.51
C ALA A 125 -1.63 -26.57 -20.37
N SER A 126 -0.34 -26.64 -20.00
CA SER A 126 0.24 -25.72 -19.02
C SER A 126 0.28 -24.26 -19.50
N SER A 127 0.39 -24.00 -20.81
CA SER A 127 0.23 -22.65 -21.35
C SER A 127 -1.19 -22.13 -21.16
N TYR A 128 -2.21 -22.97 -21.43
CA TYR A 128 -3.61 -22.60 -21.17
C TYR A 128 -3.87 -22.37 -19.68
N PHE A 129 -3.27 -23.17 -18.81
CA PHE A 129 -3.33 -22.97 -17.36
C PHE A 129 -2.82 -21.58 -16.98
N TYR A 130 -1.63 -21.19 -17.43
CA TYR A 130 -1.06 -19.86 -17.13
C TYR A 130 -1.67 -18.70 -17.93
N GLU A 131 -2.47 -18.96 -18.97
CA GLU A 131 -3.30 -17.96 -19.65
C GLU A 131 -4.68 -17.78 -19.00
N GLY A 132 -4.98 -18.48 -17.90
CA GLY A 132 -6.28 -18.43 -17.23
C GLY A 132 -7.38 -19.14 -18.02
N ARG A 133 -7.04 -19.91 -19.06
CA ARG A 133 -7.97 -20.73 -19.83
C ARG A 133 -8.16 -22.08 -19.14
N LEU A 134 -8.56 -22.03 -17.88
CA LEU A 134 -8.56 -23.20 -16.98
C LEU A 134 -9.44 -24.35 -17.49
N PRO A 135 -10.64 -24.13 -18.05
CA PRO A 135 -11.43 -25.22 -18.64
C PRO A 135 -10.74 -25.91 -19.82
N ASP A 136 -10.07 -25.13 -20.69
CA ASP A 136 -9.32 -25.67 -21.82
C ASP A 136 -8.09 -26.47 -21.36
N ALA A 137 -7.40 -25.97 -20.32
CA ALA A 137 -6.26 -26.64 -19.72
C ALA A 137 -6.69 -27.99 -19.12
N GLU A 138 -7.73 -27.99 -18.29
CA GLU A 138 -8.25 -29.19 -17.64
C GLU A 138 -8.73 -30.23 -18.67
N ALA A 139 -9.51 -29.82 -19.68
CA ALA A 139 -9.95 -30.72 -20.73
C ALA A 139 -8.76 -31.37 -21.47
N LEU A 140 -7.70 -30.60 -21.73
CA LEU A 140 -6.51 -31.13 -22.39
C LEU A 140 -5.69 -32.05 -21.46
N PHE A 141 -5.61 -31.76 -20.16
CA PHE A 141 -4.99 -32.65 -19.18
C PHE A 141 -5.74 -33.98 -19.08
N LEU A 142 -7.06 -33.97 -19.00
CA LEU A 142 -7.89 -35.20 -18.99
C LEU A 142 -7.77 -35.99 -20.30
N TYR A 143 -7.66 -35.30 -21.44
CA TYR A 143 -7.34 -35.95 -22.71
C TYR A 143 -5.98 -36.66 -22.66
N LEU A 144 -4.96 -36.02 -22.08
CA LEU A 144 -3.62 -36.61 -21.95
C LEU A 144 -3.57 -37.78 -20.98
N GLU A 145 -4.31 -37.72 -19.87
CA GLU A 145 -4.43 -38.82 -18.92
C GLU A 145 -4.89 -40.11 -19.62
N ASN A 146 -5.90 -39.98 -20.49
CA ASN A 146 -6.43 -41.10 -21.26
C ASN A 146 -5.46 -41.56 -22.37
N LEU A 147 -4.93 -40.62 -23.16
CA LEU A 147 -4.04 -40.93 -24.28
C LEU A 147 -2.72 -41.57 -23.83
N TYR A 148 -2.21 -41.19 -22.66
CA TYR A 148 -0.94 -41.63 -22.09
C TYR A 148 -1.11 -42.46 -20.81
N ILE A 149 -2.22 -43.21 -20.69
CA ILE A 149 -2.56 -43.98 -19.48
C ILE A 149 -1.48 -44.98 -19.02
N ARG A 150 -0.61 -45.42 -19.93
CA ARG A 150 0.51 -46.36 -19.66
C ARG A 150 1.88 -45.68 -19.53
N ASP A 151 1.96 -44.37 -19.73
CA ASP A 151 3.20 -43.59 -19.59
C ASP A 151 3.19 -42.90 -18.23
N GLU A 152 3.73 -43.58 -17.22
CA GLU A 152 3.71 -43.12 -15.83
C GLU A 152 4.30 -41.70 -15.64
N PRO A 153 5.44 -41.32 -16.26
CA PRO A 153 5.93 -39.95 -16.18
C PRO A 153 4.95 -38.89 -16.72
N ILE A 154 4.32 -39.12 -17.88
CA ILE A 154 3.33 -38.17 -18.42
C ILE A 154 2.11 -38.13 -17.52
N LYS A 155 1.59 -39.30 -17.12
CA LYS A 155 0.41 -39.41 -16.27
C LYS A 155 0.61 -38.71 -14.91
N ALA A 156 1.73 -38.96 -14.23
CA ALA A 156 2.06 -38.30 -12.97
C ALA A 156 2.21 -36.78 -13.14
N THR A 157 2.79 -36.32 -14.25
CA THR A 157 2.85 -34.89 -14.57
C THR A 157 1.45 -34.29 -14.74
N VAL A 158 0.57 -34.97 -15.48
CA VAL A 158 -0.83 -34.56 -15.70
C VAL A 158 -1.58 -34.47 -14.36
N HIS A 159 -1.42 -35.46 -13.48
CA HIS A 159 -2.05 -35.45 -12.16
C HIS A 159 -1.59 -34.28 -11.30
N CYS A 160 -0.29 -33.94 -11.28
CA CYS A 160 0.15 -32.71 -10.61
C CYS A 160 -0.60 -31.48 -11.15
N TRP A 161 -0.75 -31.34 -12.46
CA TRP A 161 -1.48 -30.21 -13.04
C TRP A 161 -2.98 -30.20 -12.70
N LEU A 162 -3.65 -31.35 -12.72
CA LEU A 162 -5.05 -31.47 -12.33
C LEU A 162 -5.27 -31.10 -10.86
N ILE A 163 -4.36 -31.53 -9.97
CA ILE A 163 -4.36 -31.13 -8.56
C ILE A 163 -4.21 -29.61 -8.44
N ARG A 164 -3.28 -29.01 -9.19
CA ARG A 164 -3.10 -27.54 -9.21
C ARG A 164 -4.33 -26.80 -9.75
N CYS A 165 -5.04 -27.35 -10.74
CA CYS A 165 -6.34 -26.80 -11.17
C CYS A 165 -7.36 -26.81 -10.02
N ARG A 166 -7.48 -27.92 -9.28
CA ARG A 166 -8.37 -28.02 -8.11
C ARG A 166 -7.99 -27.01 -7.02
N LEU A 167 -6.70 -26.81 -6.77
CA LEU A 167 -6.22 -25.79 -5.83
C LEU A 167 -6.61 -24.36 -6.25
N LEU A 168 -6.50 -24.04 -7.54
CA LEU A 168 -6.93 -22.73 -8.04
C LEU A 168 -8.44 -22.50 -7.87
N TYR A 169 -9.25 -23.54 -8.08
CA TYR A 169 -10.70 -23.49 -7.81
C TYR A 169 -11.05 -23.45 -6.31
N GLY A 170 -10.07 -23.60 -5.41
CA GLY A 170 -10.29 -23.67 -3.97
C GLY A 170 -10.82 -25.02 -3.48
N HIS A 171 -10.81 -26.06 -4.32
CA HIS A 171 -11.28 -27.41 -3.98
C HIS A 171 -10.16 -28.20 -3.27
N ILE A 172 -9.79 -27.75 -2.07
CA ILE A 172 -8.62 -28.26 -1.34
C ILE A 172 -8.76 -29.75 -0.98
N GLU A 173 -9.96 -30.19 -0.58
CA GLU A 173 -10.21 -31.59 -0.21
C GLU A 173 -10.13 -32.55 -1.42
N GLU A 174 -10.56 -32.11 -2.60
CA GLU A 174 -10.39 -32.89 -3.84
C GLU A 174 -8.92 -32.97 -4.23
N ALA A 175 -8.21 -31.86 -4.14
CA ALA A 175 -6.77 -31.80 -4.41
C ALA A 175 -5.99 -32.74 -3.46
N ALA A 176 -6.31 -32.72 -2.16
CA ALA A 176 -5.68 -33.59 -1.17
C ALA A 176 -5.94 -35.08 -1.43
N ARG A 177 -7.18 -35.45 -1.78
CA ARG A 177 -7.52 -36.84 -2.14
C ARG A 177 -6.76 -37.31 -3.37
N LEU A 178 -6.77 -36.53 -4.45
CA LEU A 178 -6.02 -36.85 -5.67
C LEU A 178 -4.51 -36.98 -5.40
N MET A 179 -3.96 -36.15 -4.53
CA MET A 179 -2.56 -36.20 -4.11
C MET A 179 -2.25 -37.50 -3.34
N GLU A 180 -3.10 -37.87 -2.38
CA GLU A 180 -2.91 -39.08 -1.56
C GLU A 180 -3.08 -40.35 -2.39
N ASP A 181 -4.16 -40.45 -3.17
CA ASP A 181 -4.48 -41.61 -4.00
C ASP A 181 -3.36 -41.95 -5.00
N ASN A 182 -2.60 -40.94 -5.42
CA ASN A 182 -1.51 -41.08 -6.39
C ASN A 182 -0.11 -40.85 -5.79
N ARG A 183 0.03 -40.70 -4.47
CA ARG A 183 1.27 -40.26 -3.78
C ARG A 183 2.54 -40.95 -4.28
N SER A 184 2.50 -42.28 -4.36
CA SER A 184 3.65 -43.10 -4.77
C SER A 184 4.00 -42.92 -6.26
N SER A 185 3.00 -42.81 -7.15
CA SER A 185 3.27 -42.56 -8.57
C SER A 185 3.78 -41.13 -8.77
N LEU A 186 3.17 -40.14 -8.12
CA LEU A 186 3.59 -38.74 -8.22
C LEU A 186 5.04 -38.54 -7.75
N SER A 187 5.37 -39.04 -6.56
CA SER A 187 6.72 -38.89 -6.00
C SER A 187 7.80 -39.61 -6.81
N ASN A 188 7.46 -40.69 -7.52
CA ASN A 188 8.45 -41.49 -8.26
C ASN A 188 8.58 -41.08 -9.73
N ASN A 189 7.50 -40.58 -10.35
CA ASN A 189 7.42 -40.43 -11.81
C ASN A 189 7.25 -38.98 -12.27
N ALA A 190 6.71 -38.08 -11.44
CA ALA A 190 6.56 -36.67 -11.83
C ALA A 190 7.92 -35.95 -11.80
N PRO A 191 8.09 -34.85 -12.55
CA PRO A 191 9.24 -33.97 -12.36
C PRO A 191 9.31 -33.49 -10.91
N GLU A 192 10.43 -33.75 -10.23
CA GLU A 192 10.64 -33.48 -8.80
C GLU A 192 10.16 -32.08 -8.37
N TRP A 193 10.52 -31.05 -9.15
CA TRP A 193 10.13 -29.68 -8.85
C TRP A 193 8.61 -29.44 -8.91
N LEU A 194 7.90 -30.11 -9.82
CA LEU A 194 6.46 -29.94 -10.01
C LEU A 194 5.71 -30.67 -8.90
N TYR A 195 6.16 -31.87 -8.51
CA TYR A 195 5.66 -32.57 -7.34
C TYR A 195 5.81 -31.72 -6.07
N LEU A 196 7.03 -31.21 -5.81
CA LEU A 196 7.31 -30.37 -4.65
C LEU A 196 6.54 -29.04 -4.65
N LEU A 197 6.35 -28.43 -5.84
CA LEU A 197 5.52 -27.23 -5.99
C LEU A 197 4.06 -27.54 -5.65
N THR A 198 3.53 -28.67 -6.15
CA THR A 198 2.14 -29.10 -5.93
C THR A 198 1.88 -29.43 -4.46
N GLU A 199 2.76 -30.21 -3.81
CA GLU A 199 2.69 -30.46 -2.35
C GLU A 199 2.72 -29.13 -1.58
N ALA A 200 3.68 -28.25 -1.90
CA ALA A 200 3.80 -26.97 -1.20
C ALA A 200 2.55 -26.10 -1.34
N GLU A 201 1.99 -25.99 -2.55
CA GLU A 201 0.74 -25.24 -2.79
C GLU A 201 -0.44 -25.86 -2.03
N LEU A 202 -0.57 -27.18 -2.03
CA LEU A 202 -1.62 -27.90 -1.29
C LEU A 202 -1.53 -27.63 0.22
N GLN A 203 -0.33 -27.78 0.80
CA GLN A 203 -0.13 -27.59 2.24
C GLN A 203 -0.32 -26.14 2.67
N LEU A 204 0.09 -25.17 1.83
CA LEU A 204 -0.22 -23.77 2.05
C LEU A 204 -1.73 -23.50 2.02
N ALA A 205 -2.45 -24.08 1.07
CA ALA A 205 -3.90 -23.93 0.98
C ALA A 205 -4.62 -24.57 2.18
N ALA A 206 -4.12 -25.71 2.67
CA ALA A 206 -4.63 -26.39 3.86
C ALA A 206 -4.27 -25.71 5.19
N GLY A 207 -3.41 -24.67 5.17
CA GLY A 207 -2.94 -23.99 6.38
C GLY A 207 -1.83 -24.72 7.15
N ASN A 208 -1.25 -25.77 6.56
CA ASN A 208 -0.19 -26.60 7.14
C ASN A 208 1.20 -25.99 6.88
N ASP A 209 1.46 -24.81 7.44
CA ASP A 209 2.68 -24.02 7.18
C ASP A 209 3.99 -24.79 7.45
N ALA A 210 4.01 -25.69 8.44
CA ALA A 210 5.19 -26.49 8.77
C ALA A 210 5.52 -27.54 7.71
N GLU A 211 4.50 -28.19 7.14
CA GLU A 211 4.67 -29.18 6.08
C GLU A 211 4.99 -28.50 4.74
N ALA A 212 4.29 -27.40 4.43
CA ALA A 212 4.60 -26.53 3.30
C ALA A 212 6.07 -26.11 3.30
N LEU A 213 6.60 -25.68 4.45
CA LEU A 213 8.01 -25.28 4.59
C LEU A 213 8.99 -26.40 4.20
N ASN A 214 8.67 -27.67 4.50
CA ASN A 214 9.53 -28.81 4.12
C ASN A 214 9.60 -28.98 2.61
N HIS A 215 8.45 -28.96 1.94
CA HIS A 215 8.38 -29.04 0.47
C HIS A 215 9.02 -27.83 -0.19
N ILE A 216 8.81 -26.62 0.31
CA ILE A 216 9.40 -25.38 -0.21
C ILE A 216 10.93 -25.39 -0.09
N ARG A 217 11.49 -25.89 1.02
CA ARG A 217 12.95 -26.05 1.18
C ARG A 217 13.54 -27.01 0.16
N SER A 218 12.83 -28.10 -0.12
CA SER A 218 13.22 -29.03 -1.19
C SER A 218 13.07 -28.41 -2.56
N LEU A 219 11.98 -27.68 -2.82
CA LEU A 219 11.74 -26.97 -4.07
C LEU A 219 12.87 -25.96 -4.37
N ALA A 220 13.38 -25.24 -3.36
CA ALA A 220 14.51 -24.33 -3.51
C ALA A 220 15.81 -25.00 -4.01
N ARG A 221 15.92 -26.34 -3.92
CA ARG A 221 17.03 -27.12 -4.47
C ARG A 221 16.78 -27.58 -5.91
N TYR A 222 15.54 -27.98 -6.23
CA TYR A 222 15.18 -28.62 -7.51
C TYR A 222 14.45 -27.70 -8.51
N ALA A 223 14.11 -26.47 -8.12
CA ALA A 223 13.32 -25.55 -8.94
C ALA A 223 13.96 -25.27 -10.33
N PRO A 224 13.16 -25.32 -11.43
CA PRO A 224 13.61 -24.97 -12.76
C PRO A 224 13.74 -23.45 -12.91
N GLY A 225 14.95 -22.94 -12.71
CA GLY A 225 15.26 -21.51 -12.87
C GLY A 225 15.47 -20.78 -11.55
N VAL A 226 16.13 -19.63 -11.66
CA VAL A 226 16.59 -18.87 -10.49
C VAL A 226 15.46 -18.10 -9.82
N GLU A 227 14.40 -17.74 -10.56
CA GLU A 227 13.25 -16.97 -10.10
C GLU A 227 12.37 -17.80 -9.16
N LEU A 228 11.99 -19.02 -9.57
CA LEU A 228 11.23 -19.94 -8.71
C LEU A 228 12.04 -20.37 -7.49
N LYS A 229 13.36 -20.55 -7.66
CA LYS A 229 14.28 -20.81 -6.55
C LYS A 229 14.32 -19.64 -5.55
N ALA A 230 14.39 -18.41 -6.04
CA ALA A 230 14.37 -17.23 -5.20
C ALA A 230 13.06 -17.10 -4.44
N ARG A 231 11.94 -17.39 -5.10
CA ARG A 231 10.61 -17.39 -4.52
C ARG A 231 10.43 -18.44 -3.45
N ALA A 232 10.94 -19.65 -3.66
CA ALA A 232 10.97 -20.69 -2.64
C ALA A 232 11.80 -20.26 -1.42
N TYR A 233 12.96 -19.63 -1.61
CA TYR A 233 13.75 -19.08 -0.49
C TYR A 233 13.03 -17.95 0.25
N LEU A 234 12.37 -17.03 -0.46
CA LEU A 234 11.57 -15.97 0.15
C LEU A 234 10.51 -16.58 1.06
N LEU A 235 9.71 -17.51 0.53
CA LEU A 235 8.60 -18.12 1.27
C LEU A 235 9.07 -19.00 2.42
N ALA A 236 10.19 -19.71 2.27
CA ALA A 236 10.82 -20.40 3.39
C ALA A 236 11.21 -19.43 4.52
N GLY A 237 11.74 -18.25 4.17
CA GLY A 237 12.04 -17.18 5.15
C GLY A 237 10.79 -16.66 5.86
N LEU A 238 9.74 -16.33 5.09
CA LEU A 238 8.48 -15.82 5.64
C LEU A 238 7.77 -16.86 6.54
N LEU A 239 7.76 -18.13 6.14
CA LEU A 239 7.19 -19.21 6.95
C LEU A 239 8.00 -19.48 8.22
N ASN A 240 9.34 -19.45 8.16
CA ASN A 240 10.17 -19.54 9.36
C ASN A 240 9.82 -18.45 10.37
N TYR A 241 9.66 -17.20 9.89
CA TYR A 241 9.26 -16.08 10.75
C TYR A 241 7.89 -16.30 11.38
N ARG A 242 6.88 -16.68 10.58
CA ARG A 242 5.52 -16.94 11.05
C ARG A 242 5.45 -18.09 12.07
N LEU A 243 6.21 -19.16 11.85
CA LEU A 243 6.29 -20.31 12.75
C LEU A 243 7.14 -20.05 14.01
N GLY A 244 7.66 -18.84 14.20
CA GLY A 244 8.50 -18.49 15.35
C GLY A 244 9.84 -19.25 15.38
N LYS A 245 10.34 -19.72 14.23
CA LYS A 245 11.66 -20.36 14.14
C LYS A 245 12.76 -19.35 14.42
N GLU A 246 13.95 -19.84 14.75
CA GLU A 246 15.10 -18.99 15.02
C GLU A 246 15.35 -17.99 13.89
N MET A 247 15.53 -16.72 14.24
CA MET A 247 15.70 -15.64 13.25
C MET A 247 16.91 -15.88 12.34
N GLN A 248 17.92 -16.63 12.78
CA GLN A 248 19.06 -17.00 11.95
C GLN A 248 18.64 -17.78 10.69
N GLU A 249 17.70 -18.71 10.82
CA GLU A 249 17.22 -19.57 9.73
C GLU A 249 16.27 -18.79 8.81
N THR A 250 15.44 -17.89 9.36
CA THR A 250 14.71 -16.86 8.59
C THR A 250 15.66 -16.03 7.74
N ASN A 251 16.66 -15.42 8.36
CA ASN A 251 17.61 -14.52 7.72
C ASN A 251 18.43 -15.21 6.62
N LYS A 252 18.84 -16.46 6.84
CA LYS A 252 19.56 -17.28 5.86
C LYS A 252 18.77 -17.44 4.58
N ASN A 253 17.48 -17.77 4.67
CA ASN A 253 16.63 -17.96 3.49
C ASN A 253 16.33 -16.63 2.79
N LEU A 254 16.03 -15.56 3.54
CA LEU A 254 15.80 -14.23 2.95
C LEU A 254 17.04 -13.68 2.22
N ARG A 255 18.25 -13.86 2.77
CA ARG A 255 19.50 -13.47 2.10
C ARG A 255 19.72 -14.22 0.80
N LYS A 256 19.39 -15.52 0.76
CA LYS A 256 19.47 -16.30 -0.49
C LYS A 256 18.45 -15.81 -1.51
N ALA A 257 17.25 -15.44 -1.08
CA ALA A 257 16.22 -14.90 -1.97
C ALA A 257 16.70 -13.60 -2.64
N VAL A 258 17.12 -12.58 -1.87
CA VAL A 258 17.52 -11.26 -2.40
C VAL A 258 18.80 -11.28 -3.26
N ASN A 259 19.60 -12.35 -3.18
CA ASN A 259 20.78 -12.55 -4.02
C ASN A 259 20.44 -13.19 -5.38
N LEU A 260 19.18 -13.51 -5.64
CA LEU A 260 18.67 -14.06 -6.89
C LEU A 260 17.67 -13.06 -7.54
N PRO A 261 17.28 -13.26 -8.81
CA PRO A 261 16.25 -12.43 -9.44
C PRO A 261 14.88 -12.68 -8.78
N ILE A 262 14.30 -11.65 -8.16
CA ILE A 262 13.01 -11.72 -7.45
C ILE A 262 12.18 -10.48 -7.77
N ALA A 263 10.85 -10.58 -7.67
CA ALA A 263 9.98 -9.44 -7.89
C ALA A 263 10.29 -8.30 -6.91
N LEU A 264 10.22 -7.05 -7.37
CA LEU A 264 10.60 -5.88 -6.56
C LEU A 264 9.87 -5.82 -5.21
N ALA A 265 8.58 -6.15 -5.19
CA ALA A 265 7.77 -6.14 -3.98
C ALA A 265 8.23 -7.21 -2.96
N ASP A 266 8.66 -8.36 -3.46
CA ASP A 266 9.23 -9.43 -2.63
C ASP A 266 10.60 -9.02 -2.08
N GLU A 267 11.42 -8.33 -2.89
CA GLU A 267 12.75 -7.81 -2.49
C GLU A 267 12.60 -6.83 -1.33
N VAL A 268 11.63 -5.91 -1.45
CA VAL A 268 11.24 -4.99 -0.37
C VAL A 268 10.86 -5.78 0.87
N THR A 269 9.90 -6.72 0.76
CA THR A 269 9.44 -7.51 1.91
C THR A 269 10.59 -8.23 2.63
N ALA A 270 11.49 -8.87 1.88
CA ALA A 270 12.65 -9.56 2.45
C ALA A 270 13.57 -8.60 3.21
N HIS A 271 13.88 -7.43 2.62
CA HIS A 271 14.75 -6.46 3.28
C HIS A 271 14.12 -5.80 4.51
N LEU A 272 12.80 -5.60 4.52
CA LEU A 272 12.10 -5.09 5.70
C LEU A 272 12.16 -6.09 6.86
N LEU A 273 11.95 -7.37 6.59
CA LEU A 273 12.01 -8.41 7.62
C LEU A 273 13.44 -8.61 8.15
N LEU A 274 14.45 -8.45 7.28
CA LEU A 274 15.85 -8.41 7.68
C LEU A 274 16.19 -7.20 8.56
N ALA A 275 15.33 -6.18 8.62
CA ALA A 275 15.71 -4.89 9.15
C ALA A 275 15.74 -4.75 10.67
N GLY A 276 14.94 -5.53 11.39
CA GLY A 276 14.84 -5.46 12.85
C GLY A 276 16.10 -5.85 13.64
N GLN A 277 17.28 -6.02 13.01
CA GLN A 277 18.44 -6.61 13.69
C GLN A 277 19.84 -6.01 13.37
N ASN A 278 20.04 -5.16 12.36
CA ASN A 278 21.39 -4.72 12.00
C ASN A 278 21.43 -3.30 11.43
N LYS A 279 22.36 -2.45 11.84
CA LYS A 279 22.60 -1.12 11.21
C LYS A 279 22.73 -1.18 9.68
N LYS A 280 23.26 -2.28 9.12
CA LYS A 280 23.36 -2.50 7.66
C LYS A 280 22.00 -2.59 6.95
N SER A 281 20.92 -2.91 7.65
CA SER A 281 19.59 -2.99 7.06
C SER A 281 18.98 -1.61 6.83
N GLU A 282 19.17 -0.68 7.76
CA GLU A 282 18.76 0.71 7.65
C GLU A 282 19.37 1.36 6.41
N GLU A 283 20.68 1.21 6.21
CA GLU A 283 21.38 1.70 5.02
C GLU A 283 20.85 1.08 3.73
N THR A 284 20.42 -0.17 3.78
CA THR A 284 19.84 -0.87 2.62
C THR A 284 18.47 -0.30 2.29
N ILE A 285 17.59 -0.14 3.27
CA ILE A 285 16.25 0.44 3.08
C ILE A 285 16.35 1.91 2.63
N LYS A 286 17.27 2.70 3.20
CA LYS A 286 17.58 4.07 2.74
C LYS A 286 17.96 4.10 1.26
N ARG A 287 18.88 3.23 0.83
CA ARG A 287 19.28 3.12 -0.59
C ARG A 287 18.11 2.69 -1.48
N MET A 288 17.23 1.82 -1.01
CA MET A 288 16.03 1.43 -1.75
C MET A 288 15.08 2.63 -1.89
N PHE A 289 14.81 3.37 -0.82
CA PHE A 289 13.94 4.54 -0.81
C PHE A 289 14.35 5.60 -1.84
N MET A 290 15.66 5.84 -1.99
CA MET A 290 16.21 6.82 -2.93
C MET A 290 16.16 6.38 -4.39
N LYS A 291 16.11 5.08 -4.69
CA LYS A 291 16.22 4.57 -6.06
C LYS A 291 14.87 4.69 -6.81
N PRO A 292 14.83 5.19 -8.06
CA PRO A 292 13.59 5.35 -8.83
C PRO A 292 12.79 4.06 -9.00
N ARG A 293 13.46 2.90 -9.13
CA ARG A 293 12.79 1.60 -9.28
C ARG A 293 11.85 1.26 -8.12
N TYR A 294 12.07 1.82 -6.93
CA TYR A 294 11.22 1.59 -5.75
C TYR A 294 10.20 2.69 -5.51
N ALA A 295 9.92 3.58 -6.48
CA ALA A 295 8.93 4.64 -6.32
C ALA A 295 7.60 4.10 -5.75
N ASN A 296 7.14 2.96 -6.27
CA ASN A 296 5.89 2.34 -5.83
C ASN A 296 5.95 1.67 -4.43
N ALA A 297 7.14 1.51 -3.87
CA ALA A 297 7.35 0.95 -2.54
C ALA A 297 7.76 2.02 -1.51
N ARG A 298 7.91 3.29 -1.91
CA ARG A 298 8.38 4.37 -1.03
C ARG A 298 7.55 4.53 0.23
N PRO A 299 6.19 4.55 0.20
CA PRO A 299 5.42 4.67 1.44
C PRO A 299 5.66 3.51 2.41
N ARG A 300 5.87 2.30 1.89
CA ARG A 300 6.19 1.12 2.69
C ARG A 300 7.59 1.15 3.30
N LEU A 301 8.57 1.56 2.50
CA LEU A 301 9.96 1.74 2.94
C LEU A 301 10.04 2.85 4.00
N ALA A 302 9.35 3.96 3.78
CA ALA A 302 9.24 5.08 4.72
C ALA A 302 8.63 4.65 6.05
N TYR A 303 7.50 3.92 6.02
CA TYR A 303 6.87 3.45 7.26
C TYR A 303 7.83 2.60 8.08
N THR A 304 8.56 1.69 7.45
CA THR A 304 9.50 0.83 8.16
C THR A 304 10.70 1.61 8.70
N LEU A 305 11.28 2.53 7.90
CA LEU A 305 12.35 3.41 8.39
C LEU A 305 11.89 4.28 9.57
N GLY A 306 10.67 4.82 9.50
CA GLY A 306 10.08 5.59 10.58
C GLY A 306 9.92 4.78 11.87
N GLN A 307 9.52 3.50 11.78
CA GLN A 307 9.47 2.59 12.92
C GLN A 307 10.88 2.34 13.50
N ILE A 308 11.86 2.03 12.64
CA ILE A 308 13.26 1.82 13.06
C ILE A 308 13.81 3.06 13.77
N TYR A 309 13.59 4.25 13.22
CA TYR A 309 14.01 5.50 13.85
C TYR A 309 13.29 5.77 15.17
N SER A 310 12.01 5.42 15.26
CA SER A 310 11.23 5.54 16.50
C SER A 310 11.80 4.64 17.60
N GLU A 311 12.13 3.38 17.28
CA GLU A 311 12.78 2.43 18.20
C GLU A 311 14.16 2.91 18.65
N GLN A 312 14.92 3.51 17.73
CA GLN A 312 16.24 4.12 18.01
C GLN A 312 16.15 5.48 18.73
N ARG A 313 14.95 5.96 19.07
CA ARG A 313 14.68 7.28 19.68
C ARG A 313 15.11 8.48 18.83
N ARG A 314 15.24 8.30 17.53
CA ARG A 314 15.57 9.31 16.51
C ARG A 314 14.30 9.99 16.01
N TYR A 315 13.60 10.67 16.92
CA TYR A 315 12.20 11.05 16.69
C TYR A 315 11.98 12.06 15.56
N ASN A 316 12.85 13.05 15.41
CA ASN A 316 12.71 14.03 14.32
C ASN A 316 12.87 13.36 12.95
N GLU A 317 13.86 12.47 12.80
CA GLU A 317 14.07 11.71 11.58
C GLU A 317 12.93 10.72 11.32
N ALA A 318 12.36 10.13 12.38
CA ALA A 318 11.19 9.25 12.28
C ALA A 318 9.99 10.00 11.70
N GLU A 319 9.67 11.18 12.25
CA GLU A 319 8.56 12.01 11.80
C GLU A 319 8.74 12.47 10.35
N GLU A 320 9.92 13.00 10.00
CA GLU A 320 10.25 13.40 8.63
C GLU A 320 10.12 12.24 7.65
N THR A 321 10.54 11.04 8.07
CA THR A 321 10.43 9.86 7.21
C THR A 321 8.98 9.43 7.01
N PHE A 322 8.15 9.43 8.06
CA PHE A 322 6.72 9.17 7.92
C PHE A 322 6.06 10.17 6.96
N LEU A 323 6.37 11.46 7.08
CA LEU A 323 5.90 12.51 6.17
C LEU A 323 6.32 12.26 4.73
N SER A 324 7.60 11.92 4.50
CA SER A 324 8.08 11.58 3.16
C SER A 324 7.33 10.39 2.54
N GLY A 325 6.89 9.42 3.36
CA GLY A 325 6.08 8.29 2.94
C GLY A 325 4.65 8.67 2.55
N ILE A 326 4.09 9.70 3.21
CA ILE A 326 2.77 10.25 2.89
C ILE A 326 2.85 11.02 1.57
N ASP A 327 3.85 11.88 1.41
CA ASP A 327 3.97 12.78 0.25
C ASP A 327 4.39 12.04 -1.03
N SER A 328 5.08 10.90 -0.91
CA SER A 328 5.50 10.07 -2.04
C SER A 328 4.44 9.09 -2.54
N SER A 329 3.23 9.11 -1.97
CA SER A 329 2.20 8.12 -2.24
C SER A 329 1.38 8.37 -3.50
N THR A 330 0.96 7.28 -4.16
CA THR A 330 -0.07 7.30 -5.22
C THR A 330 -1.38 6.70 -4.71
N GLU A 331 -2.46 6.85 -5.47
CA GLU A 331 -3.80 6.41 -5.06
C GLU A 331 -3.89 4.91 -4.68
N ASN A 332 -3.05 4.06 -5.28
CA ASN A 332 -3.01 2.62 -4.99
C ASN A 332 -2.26 2.26 -3.68
N GLN A 333 -1.74 3.23 -2.93
CA GLN A 333 -0.88 3.02 -1.74
C GLN A 333 -1.49 3.52 -0.43
N ARG A 334 -2.82 3.76 -0.40
CA ARG A 334 -3.53 4.30 0.77
C ARG A 334 -3.25 3.54 2.07
N VAL A 335 -3.06 2.22 2.02
CA VAL A 335 -2.71 1.39 3.19
C VAL A 335 -1.46 1.92 3.89
N TYR A 336 -0.41 2.22 3.14
CA TYR A 336 0.85 2.68 3.71
C TYR A 336 0.82 4.16 4.07
N VAL A 337 0.04 4.98 3.37
CA VAL A 337 -0.24 6.36 3.81
C VAL A 337 -0.84 6.36 5.21
N ARG A 338 -1.84 5.51 5.45
CA ARG A 338 -2.46 5.35 6.77
C ARG A 338 -1.48 4.86 7.83
N LYS A 339 -0.63 3.88 7.49
CA LYS A 339 0.40 3.40 8.41
C LYS A 339 1.41 4.50 8.78
N ASN A 340 1.84 5.31 7.81
CA ASN A 340 2.72 6.45 8.08
C ASN A 340 2.03 7.53 8.93
N LEU A 341 0.78 7.89 8.61
CA LEU A 341 -0.01 8.86 9.39
C LEU A 341 -0.18 8.41 10.85
N LEU A 342 -0.56 7.15 11.06
CA LEU A 342 -0.71 6.58 12.39
C LEU A 342 0.64 6.50 13.13
N GLY A 343 1.71 6.14 12.41
CA GLY A 343 3.08 6.16 12.95
C GLY A 343 3.49 7.54 13.46
N ALA A 344 3.27 8.59 12.65
CA ALA A 344 3.55 9.97 13.02
C ALA A 344 2.67 10.44 14.19
N ALA A 345 1.36 10.12 14.18
CA ALA A 345 0.45 10.48 15.26
C ALA A 345 0.90 9.88 16.60
N ASN A 346 1.18 8.58 16.63
CA ASN A 346 1.66 7.87 17.82
C ASN A 346 3.00 8.44 18.32
N LEU A 347 3.91 8.75 17.40
CA LEU A 347 5.21 9.35 17.72
C LEU A 347 5.06 10.72 18.40
N CYS A 348 4.22 11.60 17.85
CA CYS A 348 3.94 12.91 18.42
C CYS A 348 3.25 12.78 19.78
N GLU A 349 2.32 11.84 19.94
CA GLU A 349 1.65 11.58 21.21
C GLU A 349 2.62 11.08 22.29
N CYS A 350 3.54 10.18 21.95
CA CYS A 350 4.63 9.73 22.83
C CYS A 350 5.55 10.89 23.27
N ARG A 351 5.67 11.93 22.44
CA ARG A 351 6.42 13.16 22.75
C ARG A 351 5.59 14.23 23.47
N ASN A 352 4.33 13.95 23.80
CA ASN A 352 3.34 14.89 24.33
C ASN A 352 3.07 16.10 23.40
N SER A 353 3.38 15.98 22.10
CA SER A 353 3.08 16.98 21.07
C SER A 353 1.67 16.75 20.53
N TYR A 354 0.67 17.03 21.38
CA TYR A 354 -0.74 16.73 21.12
C TYR A 354 -1.34 17.51 19.95
N ASP A 355 -0.87 18.74 19.68
CA ASP A 355 -1.30 19.52 18.51
C ASP A 355 -0.96 18.81 17.19
N ALA A 356 0.30 18.36 17.06
CA ALA A 356 0.76 17.63 15.89
C ALA A 356 0.04 16.27 15.76
N ALA A 357 -0.08 15.54 16.87
CA ALA A 357 -0.79 14.26 16.90
C ALA A 357 -2.25 14.40 16.44
N SER A 358 -2.96 15.42 16.91
CA SER A 358 -4.33 15.75 16.50
C SER A 358 -4.43 15.96 14.99
N GLY A 359 -3.48 16.70 14.41
CA GLY A 359 -3.39 16.92 12.97
C GLY A 359 -3.25 15.62 12.16
N TYR A 360 -2.39 14.71 12.61
CA TYR A 360 -2.19 13.41 11.94
C TYR A 360 -3.38 12.47 12.11
N TYR A 361 -3.99 12.39 13.29
CA TYR A 361 -5.20 11.59 13.51
C TYR A 361 -6.37 12.07 12.65
N ARG A 362 -6.58 13.39 12.54
CA ARG A 362 -7.60 13.95 11.65
C ARG A 362 -7.38 13.53 10.20
N ARG A 363 -6.16 13.71 9.68
CA ARG A 363 -5.81 13.28 8.31
C ARG A 363 -6.00 11.78 8.12
N TRP A 364 -5.71 10.96 9.13
CA TRP A 364 -5.97 9.52 9.08
C TRP A 364 -7.47 9.23 8.96
N LEU A 365 -8.31 9.88 9.77
CA LEU A 365 -9.77 9.72 9.74
C LEU A 365 -10.39 10.16 8.40
N GLU A 366 -9.79 11.13 7.72
CA GLU A 366 -10.22 11.56 6.38
C GLU A 366 -9.92 10.51 5.28
N THR A 367 -8.95 9.62 5.52
CA THR A 367 -8.56 8.61 4.51
C THR A 367 -9.38 7.31 4.54
N GLU A 368 -10.11 7.05 5.62
CA GLU A 368 -10.78 5.75 5.86
C GLU A 368 -12.30 5.94 6.01
N PRO A 369 -13.15 5.12 5.37
CA PRO A 369 -14.59 5.17 5.59
C PRO A 369 -14.95 4.73 7.03
N PRO A 370 -16.06 5.24 7.61
CA PRO A 370 -16.44 5.03 9.01
C PRO A 370 -17.04 3.63 9.29
N GLN A 371 -16.35 2.56 8.88
CA GLN A 371 -16.83 1.17 8.99
C GLN A 371 -15.89 0.25 9.80
N ASP A 372 -14.67 0.70 10.14
CA ASP A 372 -13.67 -0.11 10.85
C ASP A 372 -13.71 0.10 12.38
N THR A 373 -13.53 -0.98 13.14
CA THR A 373 -13.25 -0.95 14.58
C THR A 373 -12.06 -0.05 14.96
N LEU A 374 -11.02 0.00 14.11
CA LEU A 374 -9.89 0.89 14.30
C LEU A 374 -10.30 2.36 14.13
N TYR A 375 -11.17 2.65 13.15
CA TYR A 375 -11.68 4.00 12.92
C TYR A 375 -12.35 4.57 14.17
N ASN A 376 -13.27 3.81 14.77
CA ASN A 376 -13.99 4.26 15.97
C ASN A 376 -13.04 4.50 17.15
N ARG A 377 -12.04 3.63 17.35
CA ARG A 377 -11.02 3.82 18.39
C ARG A 377 -10.21 5.10 18.17
N LEU A 378 -9.78 5.35 16.94
CA LEU A 378 -9.00 6.54 16.60
C LEU A 378 -9.85 7.82 16.64
N LEU A 379 -11.15 7.74 16.34
CA LEU A 379 -12.07 8.88 16.46
C LEU A 379 -12.24 9.30 17.92
N VAL A 380 -12.45 8.35 18.83
CA VAL A 380 -12.53 8.63 20.28
C VAL A 380 -11.22 9.23 20.78
N ARG A 381 -10.08 8.67 20.36
CA ARG A 381 -8.76 9.18 20.75
C ARG A 381 -8.50 10.58 20.21
N TYR A 382 -8.88 10.85 18.96
CA TYR A 382 -8.82 12.18 18.35
C TYR A 382 -9.67 13.19 19.13
N ALA A 383 -10.92 12.85 19.47
CA ALA A 383 -11.80 13.72 20.25
C ALA A 383 -11.22 14.05 21.62
N ALA A 384 -10.68 13.05 22.33
CA ALA A 384 -10.03 13.26 23.62
C ALA A 384 -8.81 14.19 23.53
N ILE A 385 -7.97 14.03 22.50
CA ILE A 385 -6.84 14.94 22.26
C ILE A 385 -7.35 16.34 21.91
N HIS A 386 -8.40 16.47 21.12
CA HIS A 386 -8.98 17.77 20.79
C HIS A 386 -9.52 18.50 22.04
N ASP A 387 -10.23 17.79 22.91
CA ASP A 387 -10.73 18.33 24.17
C ASP A 387 -9.57 18.72 25.10
N LEU A 388 -8.48 17.97 25.11
CA LEU A 388 -7.26 18.31 25.85
C LEU A 388 -6.70 19.66 25.38
N LEU A 389 -6.59 19.86 24.06
CA LEU A 389 -6.06 21.10 23.47
C LEU A 389 -6.98 22.29 23.74
N LEU A 390 -8.30 22.09 23.71
CA LEU A 390 -9.26 23.15 24.05
C LEU A 390 -9.07 23.62 25.50
N ASN A 391 -8.94 22.69 26.45
CA ASN A 391 -8.72 23.03 27.86
C ASN A 391 -7.34 23.69 28.07
N SER A 392 -6.30 23.23 27.36
CA SER A 392 -4.98 23.87 27.40
C SER A 392 -5.05 25.33 26.94
N ALA A 393 -5.75 25.59 25.84
CA ALA A 393 -5.95 26.95 25.32
C ALA A 393 -6.73 27.85 26.28
N VAL A 394 -7.71 27.30 27.01
CA VAL A 394 -8.41 28.04 28.08
C VAL A 394 -7.45 28.44 29.19
N ILE A 395 -6.59 27.52 29.65
CA ILE A 395 -5.61 27.82 30.70
C ILE A 395 -4.63 28.90 30.23
N GLU A 396 -4.04 28.75 29.05
CA GLU A 396 -3.11 29.74 28.49
C GLU A 396 -3.74 31.13 28.35
N ARG A 397 -5.00 31.19 27.88
CA ARG A 397 -5.75 32.44 27.76
C ARG A 397 -5.98 33.07 29.13
N GLU A 398 -6.52 32.32 30.09
CA GLU A 398 -6.85 32.86 31.41
C GLU A 398 -5.59 33.26 32.20
N ASP A 399 -4.50 32.49 32.10
CA ASP A 399 -3.21 32.85 32.69
C ASP A 399 -2.64 34.14 32.08
N SER A 400 -2.73 34.29 30.76
CA SER A 400 -2.32 35.52 30.08
C SER A 400 -3.16 36.72 30.53
N LEU A 401 -4.48 36.55 30.66
CA LEU A 401 -5.38 37.62 31.12
C LEU A 401 -5.10 38.01 32.57
N LEU A 402 -4.87 37.04 33.45
CA LEU A 402 -4.50 37.29 34.86
C LEU A 402 -3.14 37.98 34.98
N GLN A 403 -2.16 37.57 34.16
CA GLN A 403 -0.84 38.21 34.12
C GLN A 403 -0.96 39.67 33.72
N VAL A 404 -1.68 39.97 32.63
CA VAL A 404 -1.91 41.36 32.17
C VAL A 404 -2.72 42.17 33.19
N ALA A 405 -3.69 41.55 33.87
CA ALA A 405 -4.46 42.19 34.93
C ALA A 405 -3.65 42.49 36.21
N SER A 406 -2.53 41.81 36.42
CA SER A 406 -1.64 42.03 37.56
C SER A 406 -0.61 43.16 37.33
N MET A 407 -0.44 43.60 36.09
CA MET A 407 0.49 44.67 35.72
C MET A 407 -0.04 46.07 36.10
N PRO A 408 0.86 47.06 36.30
CA PRO A 408 0.49 48.47 36.45
C PRO A 408 -0.36 48.98 35.27
N PRO A 409 -1.20 50.01 35.49
CA PRO A 409 -2.10 50.54 34.45
C PRO A 409 -1.37 50.92 33.15
N GLU A 410 -0.22 51.59 33.26
CA GLU A 410 0.56 52.06 32.11
C GLU A 410 1.11 50.91 31.25
N GLU A 411 1.65 49.87 31.88
CA GLU A 411 2.17 48.68 31.19
C GLU A 411 1.04 47.89 30.51
N ARG A 412 -0.12 47.78 31.17
CA ARG A 412 -1.31 47.13 30.64
C ARG A 412 -1.83 47.84 29.39
N GLU A 413 -1.95 49.17 29.44
CA GLU A 413 -2.37 49.97 28.29
C GLU A 413 -1.38 49.85 27.12
N HIS A 414 -0.08 49.80 27.40
CA HIS A 414 0.94 49.60 26.38
C HIS A 414 0.81 48.22 25.68
N ILE A 415 0.53 47.15 26.43
CA ILE A 415 0.27 45.81 25.84
C ILE A 415 -0.99 45.82 24.98
N ILE A 416 -2.08 46.44 25.46
CA ILE A 416 -3.33 46.57 24.72
C ILE A 416 -3.10 47.37 23.43
N ASP A 417 -2.35 48.48 23.50
CA ASP A 417 -2.00 49.28 22.33
C ASP A 417 -1.18 48.51 21.31
N ASN A 418 -0.20 47.73 21.75
CA ASN A 418 0.58 46.90 20.85
C ASN A 418 -0.27 45.81 20.20
N ARG A 419 -1.23 45.25 20.94
CA ARG A 419 -2.19 44.28 20.39
C ARG A 419 -3.16 44.93 19.41
N ILE A 420 -3.66 46.13 19.69
CA ILE A 420 -4.48 46.93 18.75
C ILE A 420 -3.66 47.31 17.52
N LYS A 421 -2.39 47.70 17.67
CA LYS A 421 -1.49 47.99 16.54
C LYS A 421 -1.24 46.75 15.70
N ALA A 422 -0.99 45.59 16.33
CA ALA A 422 -0.84 44.32 15.63
C ALA A 422 -2.13 43.92 14.90
N HIS A 423 -3.29 44.09 15.53
CA HIS A 423 -4.59 43.81 14.92
C HIS A 423 -4.92 44.78 13.78
N ARG A 424 -4.62 46.08 13.94
CA ARG A 424 -4.70 47.07 12.85
C ARG A 424 -3.76 46.71 11.71
N LYS A 425 -2.53 46.31 12.00
CA LYS A 425 -1.57 45.86 10.99
C LYS A 425 -2.10 44.63 10.26
N GLN A 426 -2.69 43.68 10.98
CA GLN A 426 -3.29 42.49 10.38
C GLN A 426 -4.50 42.87 9.50
N LEU A 427 -5.39 43.75 9.97
CA LEU A 427 -6.52 44.27 9.17
C LEU A 427 -6.06 45.13 7.98
N LEU A 428 -4.94 45.85 8.11
CA LEU A 428 -4.30 46.60 7.02
C LEU A 428 -3.62 45.65 6.03
N ASP A 429 -2.99 44.57 6.47
CA ASP A 429 -2.40 43.55 5.61
C ASP A 429 -3.50 42.77 4.88
N GLU A 430 -4.61 42.44 5.56
CA GLU A 430 -5.83 41.84 5.00
C GLU A 430 -6.56 42.82 4.04
N GLY A 431 -6.69 44.10 4.39
CA GLY A 431 -7.30 45.13 3.52
C GLY A 431 -6.40 45.61 2.37
N SER A 432 -5.08 45.58 2.54
CA SER A 432 -4.07 45.72 1.48
C SER A 432 -4.09 44.52 0.56
N PHE A 433 -4.42 43.34 1.08
CA PHE A 433 -4.73 42.15 0.30
C PHE A 433 -5.97 42.34 -0.56
N ASP A 434 -7.09 42.82 0.00
CA ASP A 434 -8.31 43.13 -0.75
C ASP A 434 -8.11 44.23 -1.79
N SER A 435 -7.33 45.27 -1.47
CA SER A 435 -7.02 46.38 -2.40
C SER A 435 -6.06 45.93 -3.52
N ARG A 436 -5.11 45.05 -3.22
CA ARG A 436 -4.22 44.42 -4.22
C ARG A 436 -4.99 43.40 -5.06
N GLU A 437 -5.93 42.67 -4.49
CA GLU A 437 -6.84 41.78 -5.22
C GLU A 437 -7.75 42.58 -6.14
N GLN A 438 -8.29 43.73 -5.70
CA GLN A 438 -9.06 44.64 -6.56
C GLN A 438 -8.21 45.23 -7.68
N ASN A 439 -6.95 45.59 -7.42
CA ASN A 439 -6.05 46.12 -8.45
C ASN A 439 -5.62 45.03 -9.45
N VAL A 440 -5.44 43.78 -9.01
CA VAL A 440 -5.14 42.66 -9.91
C VAL A 440 -6.40 42.20 -10.64
N ARG A 441 -7.59 42.20 -10.00
CA ARG A 441 -8.88 42.00 -10.68
C ARG A 441 -9.10 43.05 -11.76
N LYS A 442 -8.88 44.34 -11.46
CA LYS A 442 -8.94 45.42 -12.46
C LYS A 442 -7.87 45.27 -13.55
N ALA A 443 -6.68 44.75 -13.23
CA ALA A 443 -5.65 44.46 -14.24
C ALA A 443 -6.03 43.27 -15.14
N VAL A 444 -6.70 42.24 -14.59
CA VAL A 444 -7.25 41.09 -15.33
C VAL A 444 -8.48 41.49 -16.16
N GLU A 445 -9.32 42.38 -15.63
CA GLU A 445 -10.52 42.92 -16.28
C GLU A 445 -10.16 43.89 -17.42
N ASN A 446 -9.10 44.70 -17.25
CA ASN A 446 -8.54 45.53 -18.32
C ASN A 446 -7.84 44.70 -19.41
N SER A 447 -7.25 43.54 -19.06
CA SER A 447 -6.69 42.62 -20.06
C SER A 447 -7.76 41.78 -20.79
N TYR A 448 -9.02 41.85 -20.36
CA TYR A 448 -10.17 41.37 -21.13
C TYR A 448 -10.64 42.37 -22.21
N GLN A 449 -10.28 43.67 -22.12
CA GLN A 449 -10.70 44.70 -23.08
C GLN A 449 -9.70 44.96 -24.23
N ASP A 450 -8.43 44.57 -24.07
CA ASP A 450 -7.35 44.87 -25.03
C ASP A 450 -7.09 43.76 -26.09
N PHE A 451 -7.96 42.75 -26.19
CA PHE A 451 -7.85 41.71 -27.23
C PHE A 451 -8.95 41.86 -28.30
N PRO A 452 -8.60 41.75 -29.61
CA PRO A 452 -9.57 41.94 -30.67
C PRO A 452 -10.70 40.92 -30.56
N SER A 453 -11.93 41.44 -30.48
CA SER A 453 -13.19 40.70 -30.46
C SER A 453 -13.40 39.96 -31.79
N ASP A 454 -12.78 38.81 -31.96
CA ASP A 454 -13.08 37.89 -33.06
C ASP A 454 -12.94 36.43 -32.65
N SER A 455 -13.74 36.03 -31.66
CA SER A 455 -14.34 34.70 -31.52
C SER A 455 -15.09 34.63 -30.20
N ALA A 456 -16.40 34.45 -30.29
CA ALA A 456 -17.26 34.21 -29.16
C ALA A 456 -16.76 33.01 -28.32
N GLU A 457 -16.77 33.22 -27.00
CA GLU A 457 -16.85 32.17 -25.96
C GLU A 457 -15.65 31.20 -25.76
N SER A 458 -14.41 31.70 -25.69
CA SER A 458 -13.39 30.95 -24.93
C SER A 458 -13.66 31.10 -23.42
N PHE A 459 -14.41 30.14 -22.87
CA PHE A 459 -14.65 29.95 -21.44
C PHE A 459 -13.33 30.12 -20.64
N TYR A 460 -13.39 30.87 -19.53
CA TYR A 460 -12.23 31.32 -18.72
C TYR A 460 -11.13 30.27 -18.53
N PHE A 461 -11.51 29.01 -18.35
CA PHE A 461 -10.59 27.91 -18.09
C PHE A 461 -9.79 27.42 -19.32
N TYR A 462 -10.12 27.86 -20.53
CA TYR A 462 -9.37 27.52 -21.75
C TYR A 462 -8.19 28.46 -22.02
N ASN A 463 -8.05 29.55 -21.26
CA ASN A 463 -6.89 30.41 -21.33
C ASN A 463 -5.89 30.08 -20.20
N PRO A 464 -4.77 29.39 -20.50
CA PRO A 464 -3.82 28.94 -19.48
C PRO A 464 -3.14 30.09 -18.73
N GLN A 465 -3.05 31.29 -19.33
CA GLN A 465 -2.50 32.47 -18.66
C GLN A 465 -3.47 33.03 -17.62
N LEU A 466 -4.77 33.07 -17.94
CA LEU A 466 -5.81 33.49 -17.00
C LEU A 466 -6.00 32.47 -15.88
N VAL A 467 -5.94 31.17 -16.18
CA VAL A 467 -5.99 30.11 -15.16
C VAL A 467 -4.78 30.17 -14.23
N ALA A 468 -3.57 30.40 -14.77
CA ALA A 468 -2.37 30.55 -13.94
C ALA A 468 -2.44 31.80 -13.04
N ALA A 469 -2.91 32.93 -13.58
CA ALA A 469 -3.12 34.15 -12.80
C ALA A 469 -4.22 33.98 -11.74
N GLY A 470 -5.35 33.37 -12.10
CA GLY A 470 -6.45 33.06 -11.19
C GLY A 470 -6.04 32.09 -10.07
N ARG A 471 -5.20 31.10 -10.39
CA ARG A 471 -4.62 30.19 -9.40
C ARG A 471 -3.70 30.90 -8.42
N GLN A 472 -2.82 31.79 -8.91
CA GLN A 472 -1.97 32.59 -8.03
C GLN A 472 -2.77 33.52 -7.13
N LEU A 473 -3.87 34.10 -7.63
CA LEU A 473 -4.80 34.90 -6.83
C LEU A 473 -5.51 34.05 -5.77
N PHE A 474 -6.00 32.87 -6.16
CA PHE A 474 -6.67 31.94 -5.26
C PHE A 474 -5.74 31.45 -4.14
N GLU A 475 -4.53 31.00 -4.50
CA GLU A 475 -3.51 30.55 -3.54
C GLU A 475 -3.02 31.71 -2.65
N ARG A 476 -3.04 32.96 -3.14
CA ARG A 476 -2.74 34.13 -2.32
C ARG A 476 -3.87 34.45 -1.34
N GLN A 477 -5.11 34.54 -1.82
CA GLN A 477 -6.27 34.94 -1.03
C GLN A 477 -6.64 33.88 0.01
N TRP A 478 -6.59 32.62 -0.39
CA TRP A 478 -7.05 31.52 0.43
C TRP A 478 -5.92 30.65 0.97
N GLY A 479 -4.70 30.72 0.43
CA GLY A 479 -3.66 29.72 0.69
C GLY A 479 -3.89 28.44 -0.11
N TYR A 480 -3.09 27.42 0.14
CA TYR A 480 -3.34 26.09 -0.42
C TYR A 480 -4.60 25.49 0.22
N ARG A 481 -5.61 25.14 -0.60
CA ARG A 481 -6.90 24.58 -0.15
C ARG A 481 -7.20 23.28 -0.85
N LEU A 482 -7.71 22.32 -0.09
CA LEU A 482 -8.18 21.03 -0.61
C LEU A 482 -9.55 21.22 -1.28
N PRO A 483 -9.87 20.44 -2.32
CA PRO A 483 -11.17 20.47 -2.98
C PRO A 483 -12.23 19.77 -2.10
N GLU A 484 -12.82 20.53 -1.18
CA GLU A 484 -13.87 20.07 -0.26
C GLU A 484 -15.01 21.09 -0.16
N ASP A 485 -16.21 20.64 0.22
CA ASP A 485 -17.35 21.54 0.40
C ASP A 485 -17.09 22.56 1.52
N HIS A 486 -17.53 23.79 1.29
CA HIS A 486 -17.28 24.95 2.15
C HIS A 486 -15.79 25.26 2.39
N TRP A 487 -14.91 24.97 1.41
CA TRP A 487 -13.47 25.26 1.44
C TRP A 487 -13.12 26.72 1.79
N GLN A 488 -14.06 27.66 1.61
CA GLN A 488 -13.91 29.09 1.91
C GLN A 488 -13.93 29.43 3.41
N ARG A 489 -14.30 28.49 4.30
CA ARG A 489 -14.40 28.75 5.75
C ARG A 489 -13.23 28.12 6.51
N LYS A 490 -12.41 28.94 7.18
CA LYS A 490 -11.31 28.48 8.06
C LYS A 490 -11.82 27.77 9.33
N ASN A 491 -12.99 28.18 9.84
CA ASN A 491 -13.68 27.52 10.95
C ASN A 491 -14.98 26.90 10.44
N LYS A 492 -15.04 25.55 10.45
CA LYS A 492 -16.25 24.78 10.15
C LYS A 492 -16.96 24.32 11.44
N THR A 493 -16.94 25.15 12.48
CA THR A 493 -17.79 24.91 13.66
C THR A 493 -19.23 25.15 13.26
N VAL A 494 -19.94 24.06 13.00
CA VAL A 494 -21.39 24.03 12.89
C VAL A 494 -21.97 24.70 14.14
N GLN A 495 -22.73 25.76 13.92
CA GLN A 495 -23.55 26.43 14.91
C GLN A 495 -24.64 25.43 15.35
N LYS A 496 -24.31 24.51 16.25
CA LYS A 496 -25.30 23.75 17.01
C LYS A 496 -25.89 24.72 18.02
N GLY A 497 -27.19 24.98 17.85
CA GLY A 497 -28.00 25.76 18.79
C GLY A 497 -27.83 25.23 20.20
N GLY A 498 -27.04 25.95 20.99
CA GLY A 498 -27.02 25.89 22.44
C GLY A 498 -27.56 27.21 22.93
N THR A 499 -28.69 27.15 23.62
CA THR A 499 -29.37 28.26 24.28
C THR A 499 -28.36 29.09 25.05
N ILE A 500 -28.10 30.31 24.57
CA ILE A 500 -27.41 31.34 25.34
C ILE A 500 -28.41 31.77 26.40
N GLU A 501 -28.22 31.33 27.63
CA GLU A 501 -28.87 31.97 28.77
C GLU A 501 -28.51 33.46 28.74
N GLN A 502 -29.54 34.28 28.55
CA GLN A 502 -29.47 35.73 28.62
C GLN A 502 -28.89 36.13 29.98
N ARG A 503 -27.63 36.53 29.98
CA ARG A 503 -27.14 37.45 31.00
C ARG A 503 -27.76 38.81 30.74
N GLU A 504 -28.40 39.34 31.77
CA GLU A 504 -29.04 40.65 31.79
C GLU A 504 -28.15 41.72 31.15
N THR A 505 -28.72 42.39 30.15
CA THR A 505 -28.10 43.44 29.37
C THR A 505 -27.98 44.72 30.20
N GLY A 506 -26.78 45.02 30.67
CA GLY A 506 -26.36 46.40 30.93
C GLY A 506 -26.05 47.11 29.61
N ASN A 507 -26.40 48.40 29.50
CA ASN A 507 -26.07 49.25 28.35
C ASN A 507 -24.55 49.30 28.11
N PHE A 508 -24.03 48.55 27.13
CA PHE A 508 -22.65 48.67 26.66
C PHE A 508 -22.56 49.73 25.54
N THR A 509 -21.53 50.57 25.56
CA THR A 509 -21.27 51.58 24.51
C THR A 509 -20.60 50.95 23.29
N LYS A 510 -20.71 51.56 22.11
CA LYS A 510 -20.07 51.09 20.84
C LYS A 510 -18.55 50.82 20.97
N ALA A 511 -17.87 51.50 21.89
CA ALA A 511 -16.44 51.33 22.18
C ALA A 511 -16.10 50.03 22.93
N GLN A 512 -17.05 49.45 23.67
CA GLN A 512 -16.86 48.17 24.39
C GLN A 512 -17.06 46.94 23.50
N THR A 513 -17.55 47.12 22.28
CA THR A 513 -17.78 46.04 21.29
C THR A 513 -16.79 46.03 20.14
N ASP A 514 -15.90 47.03 20.04
CA ASP A 514 -14.93 47.18 18.94
C ASP A 514 -13.52 46.71 19.34
N PRO A 515 -12.99 45.61 18.74
CA PRO A 515 -11.63 45.12 18.99
C PRO A 515 -10.50 46.11 18.69
N LEU A 516 -10.77 47.20 18.00
CA LEU A 516 -9.82 48.28 17.69
C LEU A 516 -9.74 49.35 18.77
N HIS A 517 -10.62 49.31 19.77
CA HIS A 517 -10.68 50.25 20.88
C HIS A 517 -10.11 49.64 22.17
N ARG A 518 -9.47 50.46 23.01
CA ARG A 518 -8.87 50.00 24.28
C ARG A 518 -9.92 49.42 25.24
N ASP A 519 -11.10 50.02 25.29
CA ASP A 519 -12.19 49.66 26.21
C ASP A 519 -12.69 48.22 26.01
N TYR A 520 -12.64 47.72 24.78
CA TYR A 520 -12.94 46.32 24.46
C TYR A 520 -11.98 45.35 25.19
N HIS A 521 -10.67 45.60 25.09
CA HIS A 521 -9.66 44.75 25.72
C HIS A 521 -9.65 44.92 27.25
N LEU A 522 -9.92 46.12 27.74
CA LEU A 522 -10.05 46.39 29.18
C LEU A 522 -11.26 45.68 29.80
N ALA A 523 -12.37 45.55 29.06
CA ALA A 523 -13.56 44.85 29.52
C ALA A 523 -13.36 43.32 29.65
N GLU A 524 -12.46 42.73 28.87
CA GLU A 524 -12.12 41.30 28.96
C GLU A 524 -11.15 40.97 30.12
N LEU A 525 -10.46 41.97 30.69
CA LEU A 525 -9.47 41.73 31.74
C LEU A 525 -10.12 41.50 33.12
N PRO A 526 -9.68 40.50 33.87
CA PRO A 526 -10.16 40.25 35.23
C PRO A 526 -9.54 41.24 36.21
N LEU A 527 -10.11 42.43 36.32
CA LEU A 527 -9.58 43.51 37.18
C LEU A 527 -10.12 43.43 38.61
N THR A 528 -11.38 43.02 38.77
CA THR A 528 -12.02 42.88 40.08
C THR A 528 -11.66 41.55 40.75
N ALA A 529 -11.74 41.50 42.09
CA ALA A 529 -11.51 40.26 42.84
C ALA A 529 -12.46 39.13 42.40
N GLU A 530 -13.72 39.44 42.06
CA GLU A 530 -14.69 38.47 41.57
C GLU A 530 -14.34 37.93 40.18
N GLN A 531 -13.91 38.78 39.24
CA GLN A 531 -13.48 38.35 37.92
C GLN A 531 -12.20 37.51 37.98
N LYS A 532 -11.25 37.85 38.87
CA LYS A 532 -10.04 37.04 39.11
C LYS A 532 -10.39 35.66 39.67
N ARG A 533 -11.32 35.59 40.62
CA ARG A 533 -11.86 34.31 41.14
C ARG A 533 -12.53 33.48 40.05
N ALA A 534 -13.31 34.12 39.17
CA ALA A 534 -13.97 33.44 38.06
C ALA A 534 -12.97 32.86 37.05
N ALA A 535 -11.92 33.62 36.69
CA ALA A 535 -10.83 33.16 35.83
C ALA A 535 -10.09 31.96 36.46
N GLN A 536 -9.73 32.06 37.74
CA GLN A 536 -9.08 30.97 38.48
C GLN A 536 -9.97 29.71 38.54
N LYS A 537 -11.28 29.85 38.73
CA LYS A 537 -12.21 28.71 38.69
C LYS A 537 -12.26 28.03 37.32
N ARG A 538 -12.15 28.77 36.21
CA ARG A 538 -12.06 28.18 34.85
C ARG A 538 -10.77 27.42 34.64
N ILE A 539 -9.65 27.94 35.13
CA ILE A 539 -8.34 27.26 35.07
C ILE A 539 -8.42 25.93 35.83
N LEU A 540 -8.93 25.93 37.06
CA LEU A 540 -9.08 24.72 37.87
C LEU A 540 -9.97 23.67 37.20
N LYS A 541 -11.12 24.08 36.69
CA LYS A 541 -12.02 23.18 35.93
C LYS A 541 -11.33 22.59 34.70
N SER A 542 -10.54 23.39 33.99
CA SER A 542 -9.81 22.95 32.81
C SER A 542 -8.71 21.95 33.18
N LEU A 543 -7.97 22.20 34.27
CA LEU A 543 -6.95 21.27 34.80
C LEU A 543 -7.57 19.94 35.25
N GLU A 544 -8.69 19.98 35.98
CA GLU A 544 -9.44 18.77 36.37
C GLU A 544 -9.88 17.96 35.14
N THR A 545 -10.41 18.64 34.13
CA THR A 545 -10.83 18.01 32.87
C THR A 545 -9.62 17.40 32.15
N MET A 546 -8.51 18.11 32.04
CA MET A 546 -7.27 17.59 31.44
C MET A 546 -6.74 16.36 32.19
N ALA A 547 -6.77 16.36 33.52
CA ALA A 547 -6.36 15.21 34.32
C ALA A 547 -7.23 13.97 34.05
N THR A 548 -8.55 14.15 33.95
CA THR A 548 -9.47 13.05 33.57
C THR A 548 -9.20 12.54 32.16
N ILE A 549 -8.95 13.43 31.19
CA ILE A 549 -8.61 13.04 29.81
C ILE A 549 -7.30 12.24 29.78
N TYR A 550 -6.26 12.69 30.50
CA TYR A 550 -5.00 11.96 30.58
C TYR A 550 -5.16 10.57 31.19
N ARG A 551 -5.93 10.46 32.28
CA ARG A 551 -6.13 9.19 32.99
C ARG A 551 -7.01 8.22 32.21
N ASP A 552 -8.18 8.68 31.78
CA ASP A 552 -9.27 7.81 31.35
C ASP A 552 -9.23 7.59 29.82
N SER A 553 -8.96 8.65 29.05
CA SER A 553 -8.98 8.58 27.58
C SER A 553 -7.61 8.27 26.96
N LEU A 554 -6.54 8.89 27.48
CA LEU A 554 -5.19 8.74 26.93
C LEU A 554 -4.34 7.69 27.65
N GLN A 555 -4.78 7.20 28.81
CA GLN A 555 -4.08 6.18 29.61
C GLN A 555 -2.65 6.60 29.98
N ARG A 556 -2.48 7.88 30.32
CA ARG A 556 -1.22 8.52 30.74
C ARG A 556 -1.29 8.94 32.21
N PRO A 557 -1.17 7.99 33.17
CA PRO A 557 -1.27 8.30 34.59
C PRO A 557 -0.14 9.22 35.08
N ASP A 558 1.02 9.18 34.40
CA ASP A 558 2.16 10.07 34.64
C ASP A 558 1.80 11.55 34.43
N LEU A 559 1.09 11.85 33.34
CA LEU A 559 0.64 13.20 33.03
C LEU A 559 -0.56 13.61 33.86
N ALA A 560 -1.51 12.69 34.09
CA ALA A 560 -2.66 12.94 34.95
C ALA A 560 -2.23 13.38 36.36
N ALA A 561 -1.31 12.65 37.00
CA ALA A 561 -0.81 12.98 38.33
C ALA A 561 -0.12 14.36 38.38
N ARG A 562 0.66 14.71 37.34
CA ARG A 562 1.30 16.03 37.24
C ARG A 562 0.25 17.15 37.11
N THR A 563 -0.78 16.95 36.31
CA THR A 563 -1.87 17.92 36.14
C THR A 563 -2.71 18.05 37.42
N GLU A 564 -2.97 16.96 38.14
CA GLU A 564 -3.66 16.98 39.44
C GLU A 564 -2.84 17.71 40.53
N GLN A 565 -1.52 17.49 40.54
CA GLN A 565 -0.61 18.21 41.44
C GLN A 565 -0.62 19.71 41.14
N GLU A 566 -0.61 20.11 39.87
CA GLU A 566 -0.73 21.51 39.47
C GLU A 566 -2.07 22.11 39.88
N CYS A 567 -3.17 21.37 39.70
CA CYS A 567 -4.49 21.79 40.16
C CYS A 567 -4.51 22.05 41.67
N THR A 568 -3.96 21.13 42.47
CA THR A 568 -3.88 21.24 43.93
C THR A 568 -3.03 22.45 44.36
N ARG A 569 -1.89 22.67 43.70
CA ARG A 569 -1.02 23.83 43.93
C ARG A 569 -1.77 25.14 43.68
N ARG A 570 -2.44 25.25 42.53
CA ARG A 570 -3.23 26.42 42.13
C ARG A 570 -4.41 26.66 43.09
N GLN A 571 -5.07 25.61 43.58
CA GLN A 571 -6.13 25.70 44.58
C GLN A 571 -5.60 26.25 45.92
N ALA A 572 -4.43 25.79 46.37
CA ALA A 572 -3.81 26.28 47.60
C ALA A 572 -3.44 27.77 47.48
N ASP A 573 -2.84 28.18 46.37
CA ASP A 573 -2.47 29.58 46.13
C ASP A 573 -3.71 30.48 46.07
N PHE A 574 -4.79 30.00 45.43
CA PHE A 574 -6.07 30.67 45.41
C PHE A 574 -6.67 30.87 46.81
N SER A 575 -6.63 29.83 47.64
CA SER A 575 -7.17 29.90 49.01
C SER A 575 -6.43 30.93 49.87
N LYS A 576 -5.10 31.01 49.74
CA LYS A 576 -4.26 32.01 50.43
C LYS A 576 -4.57 33.43 49.95
N GLN A 577 -4.68 33.65 48.65
CA GLN A 577 -5.03 34.97 48.09
C GLN A 577 -6.43 35.41 48.53
N SER A 578 -7.39 34.50 48.63
CA SER A 578 -8.73 34.83 49.11
C SER A 578 -8.78 35.14 50.62
N GLN A 579 -7.82 34.67 51.41
CA GLN A 579 -7.70 35.00 52.83
C GLN A 579 -7.03 36.36 53.05
N LEU A 580 -6.09 36.76 52.17
CA LEU A 580 -5.40 38.06 52.21
C LEU A 580 -6.26 39.25 51.73
N MET A 581 -7.36 38.98 51.00
CA MET A 581 -8.28 40.00 50.49
C MET A 581 -9.58 40.16 51.31
N LYS A 582 -9.71 39.40 52.40
CA LYS A 582 -10.71 39.65 53.45
C LYS A 582 -10.06 40.44 54.56
#